data_AF-A0A9P0K9D2-F1
#
_entry.id   AF-A0A9P0K9D2-F1
#
_cell.length_a   1.000
_cell.length_b   1.000
_cell.length_c   1.000
_cell.angle_alpha   90.00
_cell.angle_beta   90.00
_cell.angle_gamma   90.00
#
_symmetry.space_group_name_H-M   'P 1'
#
loop_
_entity.id
_entity.type
_entity.pdbx_description
1 polymer ?
#
loop_
_entity_poly.entity_id
_entity_poly.type
_entity_poly.pdbx_seq_one_letter_code
_entity_poly.pdbx_strand_id
1 'polypeptide(L)'
;MVYKRGPYKKHSNLKLYCFLLVAAVLICTVYFIWKQPADNVIEKSALERGSFMPQEFIPKTEPNNKPHPIVREKIVHLDLKGAPPKTFGHMEFILKLADYKKFREEPSTPQTICPTFSETLHLIETMVKQIIMAHPKSETVHIGADEVYYLGNCNRCKDFMREKNFSKNELYLEHVNSVAKIINKVKPDMRILMWDDELRTFSSTDLRSPHTVLNKQLEPVVWKYSREVYDELGPGLWVDYAGIFDKVWAASAFKGATGSSEIVSQVTHYLQNNRGWLSLIKEHEHRVHFAGIIITGWQRYDHFSVLCELLPVGVPTLAMVLRLVSGIDDSPMTPPLEVARLLNCSQPYGLIGSAFGSPRCSYLGGNLLESALALNQLKQELTSLKEDSRVKGWMNSGYNVKYQFSNVRHMEAIKAVLMRLQAELNDLQVEIGTSLSEIYDEHTVKEWQSTHVQPFAKEVETLLATCDKLLAKDTWPRRPLDRDEL
;
A
#
# COMPACT_ATOMS: atom_id res chain seq x y z
N MET A 1 -45.18 71.82 -30.72
CA MET A 1 -46.25 71.28 -31.60
C MET A 1 -46.77 69.99 -31.01
N VAL A 2 -48.08 69.84 -31.02
CA VAL A 2 -48.91 68.81 -30.36
C VAL A 2 -49.08 67.60 -31.29
N TYR A 3 -49.51 66.47 -30.70
CA TYR A 3 -50.21 65.28 -31.26
C TYR A 3 -49.34 64.05 -31.61
N LYS A 4 -49.66 62.80 -31.27
CA LYS A 4 -50.94 62.16 -30.81
C LYS A 4 -50.64 60.82 -30.10
N ARG A 5 -51.35 60.53 -28.98
CA ARG A 5 -51.42 59.21 -28.33
C ARG A 5 -52.18 58.22 -29.23
N GLY A 6 -51.59 57.04 -29.48
CA GLY A 6 -52.30 55.83 -29.95
C GLY A 6 -52.65 54.90 -28.77
N PRO A 7 -53.71 54.08 -28.85
CA PRO A 7 -54.30 53.44 -27.68
C PRO A 7 -53.53 52.19 -27.22
N TYR A 8 -53.43 52.06 -25.89
CA TYR A 8 -53.09 50.83 -25.18
C TYR A 8 -53.98 49.67 -25.64
N LYS A 9 -53.38 48.63 -26.25
CA LYS A 9 -54.01 47.30 -26.31
C LYS A 9 -53.54 46.50 -25.09
N LYS A 10 -54.51 46.11 -24.28
CA LYS A 10 -54.42 45.22 -23.11
C LYS A 10 -53.33 44.15 -23.28
N HIS A 11 -52.32 44.18 -22.41
CA HIS A 11 -51.49 43.01 -22.11
C HIS A 11 -52.32 41.97 -21.34
N SER A 12 -53.36 41.39 -21.95
CA SER A 12 -54.13 40.29 -21.33
C SER A 12 -53.33 38.99 -21.27
N ASN A 13 -52.22 38.91 -21.99
CA ASN A 13 -51.39 37.71 -22.01
C ASN A 13 -50.20 37.78 -21.06
N LEU A 14 -49.86 38.94 -20.47
CA LEU A 14 -48.70 39.01 -19.57
C LEU A 14 -48.93 38.23 -18.27
N LYS A 15 -50.17 38.27 -17.74
CA LYS A 15 -50.56 37.40 -16.61
C LYS A 15 -50.53 35.93 -17.00
N LEU A 16 -50.93 35.58 -18.22
CA LEU A 16 -50.87 34.21 -18.73
C LEU A 16 -49.42 33.75 -18.92
N TYR A 17 -48.54 34.59 -19.44
CA TYR A 17 -47.12 34.30 -19.58
C TYR A 17 -46.42 34.18 -18.22
N CYS A 18 -46.70 35.08 -17.26
CA CYS A 18 -46.19 34.93 -15.89
C CYS A 18 -46.71 33.65 -15.23
N PHE A 19 -47.99 33.30 -15.44
CA PHE A 19 -48.56 32.07 -14.89
C PHE A 19 -47.94 30.83 -15.52
N LEU A 20 -47.75 30.81 -16.84
CA LEU A 20 -47.08 29.72 -17.56
C LEU A 20 -45.60 29.62 -17.17
N LEU A 21 -44.91 30.73 -16.91
CA LEU A 21 -43.51 30.73 -16.47
C LEU A 21 -43.38 30.20 -15.04
N VAL A 22 -44.26 30.63 -14.13
CA VAL A 22 -44.30 30.11 -12.75
C VAL A 22 -44.70 28.63 -12.73
N ALA A 23 -45.65 28.22 -13.58
CA ALA A 23 -46.03 26.82 -13.74
C ALA A 23 -44.87 25.98 -14.33
N ALA A 24 -44.16 26.50 -15.33
CA ALA A 24 -42.99 25.82 -15.89
C ALA A 24 -41.85 25.71 -14.86
N VAL A 25 -41.60 26.75 -14.06
CA VAL A 25 -40.62 26.69 -12.96
C VAL A 25 -41.07 25.67 -11.93
N LEU A 26 -42.33 25.66 -11.48
CA LEU A 26 -42.85 24.67 -10.53
C LEU A 26 -42.79 23.24 -11.09
N ILE A 27 -43.12 23.02 -12.36
CA ILE A 27 -43.01 21.70 -13.01
C ILE A 27 -41.54 21.29 -13.11
N CYS A 28 -40.64 22.19 -13.47
CA CYS A 28 -39.20 21.93 -13.46
C CYS A 28 -38.68 21.66 -12.05
N THR A 29 -39.11 22.40 -11.03
CA THR A 29 -38.71 22.19 -9.63
C THR A 29 -39.24 20.86 -9.10
N VAL A 30 -40.51 20.51 -9.39
CA VAL A 30 -41.09 19.20 -9.04
C VAL A 30 -40.39 18.09 -9.82
N TYR A 31 -40.11 18.28 -11.11
CA TYR A 31 -39.34 17.31 -11.91
C TYR A 31 -37.90 17.17 -11.39
N PHE A 32 -37.23 18.24 -10.97
CA PHE A 32 -35.90 18.17 -10.38
C PHE A 32 -35.90 17.60 -8.96
N ILE A 33 -36.95 17.82 -8.16
CA ILE A 33 -37.14 17.17 -6.85
C ILE A 33 -37.45 15.68 -7.03
N TRP A 34 -38.25 15.32 -8.04
CA TRP A 34 -38.63 13.94 -8.34
C TRP A 34 -37.53 13.16 -9.07
N LYS A 35 -36.68 13.87 -9.83
CA LYS A 35 -35.50 13.34 -10.53
C LYS A 35 -34.20 13.60 -9.78
N GLN A 36 -34.24 14.19 -8.59
CA GLN A 36 -33.11 14.03 -7.68
C GLN A 36 -32.99 12.53 -7.46
N PRO A 37 -31.84 11.91 -7.78
CA PRO A 37 -31.63 10.55 -7.35
C PRO A 37 -31.86 10.57 -5.84
N ALA A 38 -32.69 9.65 -5.35
CA ALA A 38 -32.68 9.37 -3.94
C ALA A 38 -31.23 9.00 -3.60
N ASP A 39 -30.48 9.92 -2.99
CA ASP A 39 -29.19 9.70 -2.34
C ASP A 39 -29.35 8.80 -1.09
N ASN A 40 -30.26 7.83 -1.17
CA ASN A 40 -30.60 6.83 -0.18
C ASN A 40 -30.85 5.45 -0.82
N VAL A 41 -30.55 5.25 -2.12
CA VAL A 41 -30.67 3.94 -2.78
C VAL A 41 -29.30 3.35 -3.19
N ILE A 42 -28.22 4.13 -3.17
CA ILE A 42 -26.86 3.58 -3.37
C ILE A 42 -26.24 3.09 -2.05
N GLU A 43 -26.56 3.70 -0.90
CA GLU A 43 -26.02 3.25 0.40
C GLU A 43 -26.64 1.95 0.93
N LYS A 44 -27.90 1.64 0.62
CA LYS A 44 -28.49 0.34 1.03
C LYS A 44 -27.98 -0.83 0.19
N SER A 45 -27.68 -0.62 -1.09
CA SER A 45 -27.11 -1.68 -1.92
C SER A 45 -25.63 -1.95 -1.62
N ALA A 46 -24.89 -0.98 -1.05
CA ALA A 46 -23.51 -1.16 -0.63
C ALA A 46 -23.40 -1.81 0.77
N LEU A 47 -24.32 -1.50 1.70
CA LEU A 47 -24.41 -2.19 2.99
C LEU A 47 -24.99 -3.62 2.87
N GLU A 48 -25.91 -3.89 1.93
CA GLU A 48 -26.47 -5.23 1.72
C GLU A 48 -25.57 -6.14 0.83
N ARG A 49 -24.55 -5.58 0.16
CA ARG A 49 -23.51 -6.35 -0.54
C ARG A 49 -22.27 -6.65 0.33
N GLY A 50 -22.30 -6.25 1.60
CA GLY A 50 -21.25 -6.50 2.61
C GLY A 50 -21.39 -7.82 3.38
N SER A 51 -22.28 -8.73 2.97
CA SER A 51 -22.49 -10.04 3.60
C SER A 51 -22.28 -11.20 2.62
N PHE A 52 -21.10 -11.26 2.00
CA PHE A 52 -20.59 -12.50 1.42
C PHE A 52 -19.32 -12.94 2.17
N MET A 53 -19.49 -13.29 3.45
CA MET A 53 -18.78 -14.45 3.96
C MET A 53 -19.71 -15.63 3.79
N PRO A 54 -19.41 -16.62 2.93
CA PRO A 54 -20.11 -17.89 3.01
C PRO A 54 -19.96 -18.39 4.46
N GLN A 55 -21.08 -18.74 5.07
CA GLN A 55 -21.19 -19.19 6.47
C GLN A 55 -20.53 -20.56 6.72
N GLU A 56 -19.61 -20.99 5.84
CA GLU A 56 -18.83 -22.22 5.94
C GLU A 56 -17.33 -21.92 5.90
N PHE A 57 -16.85 -21.09 6.84
CA PHE A 57 -15.42 -21.00 7.21
C PHE A 57 -15.16 -21.73 8.54
N ILE A 58 -15.77 -22.91 8.69
CA ILE A 58 -15.31 -23.92 9.65
C ILE A 58 -14.65 -24.99 8.80
N PRO A 59 -13.30 -25.07 8.74
CA PRO A 59 -12.64 -26.24 8.20
C PRO A 59 -13.24 -27.45 8.92
N LYS A 60 -13.79 -28.41 8.17
CA LYS A 60 -14.04 -29.73 8.72
C LYS A 60 -12.68 -30.24 9.17
N THR A 61 -12.43 -30.17 10.48
CA THR A 61 -11.20 -30.66 11.09
C THR A 61 -11.04 -32.12 10.68
N GLU A 62 -10.03 -32.41 9.87
CA GLU A 62 -9.48 -33.77 9.86
C GLU A 62 -9.07 -34.10 11.30
N PRO A 63 -9.31 -35.32 11.81
CA PRO A 63 -9.26 -35.58 13.26
C PRO A 63 -7.87 -35.47 13.92
N ASN A 64 -6.81 -35.09 13.18
CA ASN A 64 -5.42 -35.16 13.66
C ASN A 64 -4.59 -33.87 13.61
N ASN A 65 -5.11 -32.74 13.10
CA ASN A 65 -4.37 -31.47 13.19
C ASN A 65 -4.81 -30.67 14.41
N LYS A 66 -4.08 -30.82 15.51
CA LYS A 66 -4.19 -29.89 16.65
C LYS A 66 -3.80 -28.49 16.15
N PRO A 67 -4.65 -27.46 16.31
CA PRO A 67 -4.25 -26.09 15.97
C PRO A 67 -2.98 -25.72 16.76
N HIS A 68 -2.06 -24.98 16.12
CA HIS A 68 -0.85 -24.53 16.80
C HIS A 68 -1.28 -23.72 18.05
N PRO A 69 -0.78 -24.04 19.26
CA PRO A 69 -1.34 -23.54 20.54
C PRO A 69 -1.24 -22.01 20.76
N ILE A 70 -0.68 -21.29 19.79
CA ILE A 70 -0.24 -19.89 19.91
C ILE A 70 -1.25 -18.91 19.30
N VAL A 71 -2.08 -19.32 18.33
CA VAL A 71 -3.07 -18.42 17.71
C VAL A 71 -4.34 -18.37 18.56
N ARG A 72 -4.31 -17.58 19.65
CA ARG A 72 -5.45 -17.43 20.57
C ARG A 72 -6.46 -16.36 20.13
N GLU A 73 -6.01 -15.35 19.39
CA GLU A 73 -6.85 -14.27 18.85
C GLU A 73 -6.56 -14.08 17.36
N LYS A 74 -7.59 -14.17 16.51
CA LYS A 74 -7.50 -13.81 15.09
C LYS A 74 -7.90 -12.35 14.94
N ILE A 75 -6.93 -11.44 14.94
CA ILE A 75 -7.14 -10.03 14.65
C ILE A 75 -6.69 -9.79 13.21
N VAL A 76 -7.64 -9.57 12.29
CA VAL A 76 -7.32 -9.07 10.94
C VAL A 76 -7.36 -7.55 11.02
N HIS A 77 -6.19 -6.93 11.17
CA HIS A 77 -6.04 -5.47 11.12
C HIS A 77 -5.37 -5.11 9.79
N LEU A 78 -6.10 -4.42 8.91
CA LEU A 78 -5.56 -3.86 7.68
C LEU A 78 -4.97 -2.49 7.99
N ASP A 79 -3.70 -2.45 8.41
CA ASP A 79 -2.92 -1.19 8.48
C ASP A 79 -2.47 -0.85 7.05
N LEU A 80 -3.07 0.18 6.45
CA LEU A 80 -2.55 0.78 5.23
C LEU A 80 -1.53 1.83 5.66
N LYS A 81 -0.29 1.81 5.12
CA LYS A 81 0.62 2.96 5.27
C LYS A 81 -0.11 4.22 4.76
N GLY A 82 -0.46 5.13 5.67
CA GLY A 82 -1.28 6.32 5.39
C GLY A 82 -2.73 6.26 5.90
N ALA A 83 -3.16 5.18 6.57
CA ALA A 83 -4.44 5.10 7.26
C ALA A 83 -4.29 5.27 8.78
N PRO A 84 -5.16 6.06 9.42
CA PRO A 84 -5.16 6.25 10.87
C PRO A 84 -5.50 4.97 11.67
N PRO A 85 -5.00 4.84 12.91
CA PRO A 85 -4.27 5.88 13.64
C PRO A 85 -2.75 5.70 13.54
N LYS A 86 -2.11 6.56 12.73
CA LYS A 86 -0.70 6.95 12.94
C LYS A 86 -0.70 8.16 13.85
N THR A 87 0.11 8.15 14.90
CA THR A 87 0.13 9.23 15.89
C THR A 87 1.49 9.90 16.06
N PHE A 88 2.51 9.52 15.27
CA PHE A 88 3.85 10.09 15.41
C PHE A 88 4.62 10.21 14.09
N GLY A 89 5.20 9.11 13.60
CA GLY A 89 5.74 8.97 12.25
C GLY A 89 4.65 8.64 11.22
N HIS A 90 5.03 8.61 9.95
CA HIS A 90 4.14 8.38 8.81
C HIS A 90 2.86 9.25 8.78
N MET A 91 3.01 10.52 9.18
CA MET A 91 1.92 11.49 9.26
C MET A 91 1.74 12.29 7.96
N GLU A 92 2.36 11.87 6.85
CA GLU A 92 2.37 12.64 5.60
C GLU A 92 0.95 12.85 5.04
N PHE A 93 0.02 11.92 5.29
CA PHE A 93 -1.35 12.01 4.80
C PHE A 93 -2.05 13.30 5.24
N ILE A 94 -1.78 13.75 6.47
CA ILE A 94 -2.32 14.98 7.04
C ILE A 94 -1.32 16.13 6.96
N LEU A 95 -0.05 15.88 7.30
CA LEU A 95 0.95 16.94 7.38
C LEU A 95 1.39 17.47 6.01
N LYS A 96 1.07 16.80 4.90
CA LYS A 96 1.28 17.35 3.55
C LYS A 96 0.43 18.58 3.28
N LEU A 97 -0.71 18.72 3.96
CA LEU A 97 -1.66 19.81 3.77
C LEU A 97 -1.12 21.12 4.38
N ALA A 98 -1.43 22.24 3.72
CA ALA A 98 -0.90 23.56 4.10
C ALA A 98 -1.26 23.94 5.54
N ASP A 99 -2.51 23.72 5.96
CA ASP A 99 -3.01 24.06 7.29
C ASP A 99 -2.30 23.30 8.42
N TYR A 100 -1.78 22.11 8.11
CA TYR A 100 -1.12 21.23 9.05
C TYR A 100 0.41 21.34 9.02
N LYS A 101 0.98 22.18 8.13
CA LYS A 101 2.44 22.36 8.03
C LYS A 101 3.09 22.81 9.35
N LYS A 102 2.39 23.60 10.16
CA LYS A 102 2.86 24.08 11.48
C LYS A 102 3.05 22.97 12.52
N PHE A 103 2.45 21.80 12.32
CA PHE A 103 2.54 20.65 13.20
C PHE A 103 3.78 19.80 12.93
N ARG A 104 4.51 20.02 11.83
CA ARG A 104 5.68 19.20 11.47
C ARG A 104 6.82 19.38 12.48
N GLU A 105 7.52 18.29 12.73
CA GLU A 105 8.80 18.33 13.45
C GLU A 105 9.88 18.96 12.57
N GLU A 106 10.06 18.46 11.36
CA GLU A 106 11.01 19.02 10.40
C GLU A 106 10.25 19.80 9.31
N PRO A 107 10.42 21.12 9.16
CA PRO A 107 9.67 21.92 8.19
C PRO A 107 9.72 21.39 6.74
N SER A 108 10.85 20.79 6.37
CA SER A 108 11.10 20.25 5.03
C SER A 108 10.39 18.93 4.74
N THR A 109 9.91 18.19 5.74
CA THR A 109 9.23 16.90 5.55
C THR A 109 7.93 16.79 6.35
N PRO A 110 6.85 16.23 5.76
CA PRO A 110 5.60 16.00 6.48
C PRO A 110 5.56 14.65 7.22
N GLN A 111 6.70 13.99 7.43
CA GLN A 111 6.72 12.61 7.93
C GLN A 111 6.45 12.49 9.44
N THR A 112 7.05 13.34 10.27
CA THR A 112 6.92 13.31 11.74
C THR A 112 6.14 14.53 12.24
N ILE A 113 5.16 14.29 13.12
CA ILE A 113 4.49 15.36 13.88
C ILE A 113 5.36 15.82 15.07
N CYS A 114 5.43 17.13 15.29
CA CYS A 114 6.13 17.75 16.42
C CYS A 114 5.36 17.48 17.73
N PRO A 115 5.90 16.69 18.67
CA PRO A 115 5.17 16.31 19.88
C PRO A 115 4.99 17.45 20.88
N THR A 116 5.84 18.49 20.79
CA THR A 116 5.84 19.62 21.75
C THR A 116 5.03 20.83 21.28
N PHE A 117 4.46 20.78 20.08
CA PHE A 117 3.56 21.83 19.64
C PHE A 117 2.22 21.75 20.38
N SER A 118 1.75 22.88 20.91
CA SER A 118 0.61 22.94 21.83
C SER A 118 -0.70 22.37 21.25
N GLU A 119 -0.89 22.43 19.93
CA GLU A 119 -2.08 21.91 19.26
C GLU A 119 -1.96 20.42 18.88
N THR A 120 -0.77 19.82 18.94
CA THR A 120 -0.52 18.44 18.46
C THR A 120 -1.40 17.41 19.16
N LEU A 121 -1.45 17.44 20.49
CA LEU A 121 -2.23 16.45 21.25
C LEU A 121 -3.74 16.58 20.99
N HIS A 122 -4.23 17.79 20.69
CA HIS A 122 -5.63 18.00 20.32
C HIS A 122 -5.96 17.38 18.96
N LEU A 123 -5.06 17.51 17.98
CA LEU A 123 -5.20 16.85 16.70
C LEU A 123 -5.22 15.33 16.85
N ILE A 124 -4.29 14.78 17.64
CA ILE A 124 -4.22 13.33 17.90
C ILE A 124 -5.47 12.84 18.63
N GLU A 125 -5.95 13.56 19.65
CA GLU A 125 -7.20 13.22 20.35
C GLU A 125 -8.38 13.15 19.38
N THR A 126 -8.46 14.09 18.43
CA THR A 126 -9.51 14.10 17.41
C THR A 126 -9.44 12.87 16.52
N MET A 127 -8.25 12.53 16.01
CA MET A 127 -8.03 11.35 15.18
C MET A 127 -8.34 10.05 15.93
N VAL A 128 -7.85 9.91 17.17
CA VAL A 128 -8.11 8.75 18.03
C VAL A 128 -9.61 8.58 18.28
N LYS A 129 -10.33 9.66 18.60
CA LYS A 129 -11.79 9.61 18.79
C LYS A 129 -12.50 9.11 17.54
N GLN A 130 -12.16 9.63 16.37
CA GLN A 130 -12.76 9.21 15.10
C GLN A 130 -12.58 7.70 14.87
N ILE A 131 -11.38 7.17 15.10
CA ILE A 131 -11.10 5.75 14.88
C ILE A 131 -11.81 4.85 15.90
N ILE A 132 -11.80 5.22 17.18
CA ILE A 132 -12.50 4.46 18.23
C ILE A 132 -14.01 4.48 17.99
N MET A 133 -14.57 5.62 17.58
CA MET A 133 -15.99 5.75 17.25
C MET A 133 -16.39 4.92 16.02
N ALA A 134 -15.51 4.82 15.01
CA ALA A 134 -15.74 3.98 13.83
C ALA A 134 -15.68 2.48 14.16
N HIS A 135 -14.97 2.09 15.24
CA HIS A 135 -14.76 0.70 15.65
C HIS A 135 -15.20 0.45 17.10
N PRO A 136 -16.49 0.62 17.44
CA PRO A 136 -16.96 0.64 18.82
C PRO A 136 -16.71 -0.69 19.55
N LYS A 137 -16.70 -1.81 18.82
CA LYS A 137 -16.46 -3.16 19.33
C LYS A 137 -14.98 -3.50 19.51
N SER A 138 -14.05 -2.71 18.98
CA SER A 138 -12.62 -3.01 19.11
C SER A 138 -12.14 -2.74 20.54
N GLU A 139 -11.44 -3.70 21.13
CA GLU A 139 -10.78 -3.57 22.43
C GLU A 139 -9.29 -3.21 22.28
N THR A 140 -8.82 -3.06 21.04
CA THR A 140 -7.40 -2.85 20.72
C THR A 140 -7.24 -1.76 19.67
N VAL A 141 -6.21 -0.93 19.81
CA VAL A 141 -5.82 0.10 18.83
C VAL A 141 -4.32 0.04 18.60
N HIS A 142 -3.90 0.11 17.34
CA HIS A 142 -2.49 0.22 16.98
C HIS A 142 -2.15 1.68 16.66
N ILE A 143 -1.22 2.30 17.38
CA ILE A 143 -0.92 3.75 17.28
C ILE A 143 0.20 4.09 16.28
N GLY A 144 0.85 3.06 15.72
CA GLY A 144 2.00 3.20 14.85
C GLY A 144 3.25 3.52 15.65
N ALA A 145 3.72 4.76 15.53
CA ALA A 145 4.94 5.30 16.16
C ALA A 145 6.26 4.67 15.69
N ASP A 146 6.25 4.13 14.47
CA ASP A 146 7.40 3.66 13.70
C ASP A 146 8.14 4.81 13.00
N GLU A 147 9.42 4.56 12.70
CA GLU A 147 10.25 5.33 11.77
C GLU A 147 10.32 6.85 12.08
N VAL A 148 10.45 7.29 13.33
CA VAL A 148 10.37 8.71 13.74
C VAL A 148 11.73 9.42 13.62
N TYR A 149 12.33 9.35 12.43
CA TYR A 149 13.73 9.72 12.18
C TYR A 149 14.09 11.17 12.57
N TYR A 150 13.17 12.12 12.37
CA TYR A 150 13.44 13.55 12.53
C TYR A 150 13.15 14.11 13.93
N LEU A 151 12.75 13.26 14.88
CA LEU A 151 12.39 13.71 16.23
C LEU A 151 13.52 14.52 16.91
N GLY A 152 13.17 15.64 17.53
CA GLY A 152 14.10 16.48 18.30
C GLY A 152 14.83 17.53 17.46
N ASN A 153 14.52 17.67 16.17
CA ASN A 153 15.19 18.61 15.28
C ASN A 153 14.62 20.03 15.37
N CYS A 154 13.34 20.18 15.71
CA CYS A 154 12.69 21.49 15.74
C CYS A 154 13.08 22.30 16.99
N ASN A 155 13.01 23.63 16.90
CA ASN A 155 13.37 24.49 18.04
C ASN A 155 12.48 24.23 19.27
N ARG A 156 11.17 23.97 19.07
CA ARG A 156 10.24 23.65 20.17
C ARG A 156 10.68 22.40 20.95
N CYS A 157 11.03 21.33 20.23
CA CYS A 157 11.52 20.10 20.85
C CYS A 157 12.90 20.27 21.47
N LYS A 158 13.81 21.01 20.84
CA LYS A 158 15.12 21.34 21.42
C LYS A 158 15.00 22.13 22.72
N ASP A 159 14.11 23.11 22.75
CA ASP A 159 13.84 23.92 23.94
C ASP A 159 13.21 23.09 25.04
N PHE A 160 12.18 22.30 24.71
CA PHE A 160 11.53 21.39 25.67
C PHE A 160 12.51 20.36 26.25
N MET A 161 13.34 19.72 25.41
CA MET A 161 14.35 18.77 25.86
C MET A 161 15.37 19.44 26.78
N ARG A 162 15.83 20.65 26.46
CA ARG A 162 16.75 21.41 27.31
C ARG A 162 16.12 21.78 28.65
N GLU A 163 14.88 22.26 28.64
CA GLU A 163 14.15 22.67 29.85
C GLU A 163 13.85 21.49 30.78
N LYS A 164 13.51 20.33 30.21
CA LYS A 164 13.18 19.12 30.96
C LYS A 164 14.39 18.22 31.23
N ASN A 165 15.56 18.55 30.66
CA ASN A 165 16.73 17.69 30.61
C ASN A 165 16.40 16.29 30.05
N PHE A 166 15.61 16.23 28.98
CA PHE A 166 15.22 15.00 28.31
C PHE A 166 16.21 14.65 27.19
N SER A 167 16.51 13.36 27.07
CA SER A 167 17.03 12.78 25.86
C SER A 167 15.98 12.70 24.75
N LYS A 168 16.40 12.38 23.53
CA LYS A 168 15.50 12.12 22.39
C LYS A 168 14.58 10.91 22.67
N ASN A 169 15.10 9.88 23.33
CA ASN A 169 14.34 8.68 23.72
C ASN A 169 13.26 9.04 24.74
N GLU A 170 13.58 9.88 25.73
CA GLU A 170 12.61 10.35 26.72
C GLU A 170 11.53 11.25 26.09
N LEU A 171 11.91 12.09 25.13
CA LEU A 171 10.93 12.87 24.34
C LEU A 171 9.98 11.95 23.56
N TYR A 172 10.48 10.86 22.98
CA TYR A 172 9.66 9.86 22.30
C TYR A 172 8.66 9.21 23.28
N LEU A 173 9.14 8.73 24.43
CA LEU A 173 8.29 8.08 25.43
C LEU A 173 7.25 9.03 26.02
N GLU A 174 7.58 10.30 26.24
CA GLU A 174 6.64 11.30 26.73
C GLU A 174 5.47 11.50 25.76
N HIS A 175 5.75 11.52 24.46
CA HIS A 175 4.70 11.58 23.44
C HIS A 175 3.84 10.33 23.45
N VAL A 176 4.44 9.14 23.38
CA VAL A 176 3.72 7.85 23.41
C VAL A 176 2.83 7.73 24.66
N ASN A 177 3.34 8.10 25.83
CA ASN A 177 2.58 8.11 27.07
C ASN A 177 1.42 9.12 27.04
N SER A 178 1.62 10.28 26.41
CA SER A 178 0.55 11.26 26.21
C SER A 178 -0.57 10.73 25.31
N VAL A 179 -0.21 10.05 24.21
CA VAL A 179 -1.18 9.36 23.34
C VAL A 179 -1.92 8.25 24.09
N ALA A 180 -1.22 7.45 24.89
CA ALA A 180 -1.84 6.39 25.69
C ALA A 180 -2.83 6.95 26.73
N LYS A 181 -2.49 8.07 27.39
CA LYS A 181 -3.41 8.78 28.30
C LYS A 181 -4.67 9.28 27.58
N ILE A 182 -4.52 9.81 26.36
CA ILE A 182 -5.65 10.22 25.51
C ILE A 182 -6.55 9.03 25.20
N ILE A 183 -5.98 7.90 24.76
CA ILE A 183 -6.75 6.69 24.45
C ILE A 183 -7.52 6.20 25.68
N ASN A 184 -6.85 6.07 26.83
CA ASN A 184 -7.50 5.61 28.06
C ASN A 184 -8.61 6.56 28.55
N LYS A 185 -8.50 7.87 28.26
CA LYS A 185 -9.57 8.85 28.53
C LYS A 185 -10.76 8.68 27.56
N VAL A 186 -10.51 8.35 26.29
CA VAL A 186 -11.55 8.17 25.28
C VAL A 186 -12.27 6.83 25.45
N LYS A 187 -11.52 5.75 25.68
CA LYS A 187 -12.03 4.41 25.95
C LYS A 187 -11.11 3.74 27.00
N PRO A 188 -11.55 3.68 28.27
CA PRO A 188 -10.80 3.01 29.33
C PRO A 188 -10.48 1.55 28.98
N ASP A 189 -9.35 1.08 29.49
CA ASP A 189 -8.89 -0.33 29.38
C ASP A 189 -8.66 -0.84 27.96
N MET A 190 -8.58 0.06 26.98
CA MET A 190 -8.24 -0.31 25.60
C MET A 190 -6.77 -0.74 25.50
N ARG A 191 -6.51 -1.89 24.89
CA ARG A 191 -5.15 -2.40 24.64
C ARG A 191 -4.48 -1.56 23.55
N ILE A 192 -3.23 -1.15 23.77
CA ILE A 192 -2.50 -0.28 22.85
C ILE A 192 -1.35 -1.07 22.21
N LEU A 193 -1.37 -1.19 20.89
CA LEU A 193 -0.29 -1.77 20.11
C LEU A 193 0.56 -0.66 19.48
N MET A 194 1.87 -0.88 19.38
CA MET A 194 2.82 0.06 18.81
C MET A 194 3.93 -0.69 18.11
N TRP A 195 4.45 -0.17 17.00
CA TRP A 195 5.63 -0.75 16.37
C TRP A 195 6.85 -0.60 17.28
N ASP A 196 7.74 -1.58 17.26
CA ASP A 196 8.84 -1.67 18.21
C ASP A 196 10.16 -1.02 17.76
N ASP A 197 10.29 -0.65 16.48
CA ASP A 197 11.57 -0.34 15.84
C ASP A 197 12.33 0.80 16.53
N GLU A 198 11.64 1.86 16.94
CA GLU A 198 12.25 2.96 17.69
C GLU A 198 12.80 2.47 19.05
N LEU A 199 12.08 1.59 19.74
CA LEU A 199 12.48 1.04 21.05
C LEU A 199 13.75 0.21 20.98
N ARG A 200 14.13 -0.32 19.82
CA ARG A 200 15.36 -1.12 19.64
C ARG A 200 16.62 -0.30 19.89
N THR A 201 16.54 1.03 19.79
CA THR A 201 17.67 1.93 20.05
C THR A 201 17.81 2.31 21.52
N PHE A 202 16.88 1.87 22.38
CA PHE A 202 16.78 2.33 23.75
C PHE A 202 17.61 1.42 24.64
N SER A 203 18.36 2.03 25.56
CA SER A 203 19.03 1.29 26.62
C SER A 203 18.02 0.77 27.64
N SER A 204 18.40 -0.25 28.41
CA SER A 204 17.58 -0.72 29.55
C SER A 204 17.34 0.38 30.58
N THR A 205 18.25 1.36 30.68
CA THR A 205 18.08 2.57 31.49
C THR A 205 17.04 3.54 30.93
N ASP A 206 16.96 3.70 29.61
CA ASP A 206 15.94 4.56 28.98
C ASP A 206 14.54 3.97 29.21
N LEU A 207 14.38 2.67 29.00
CA LEU A 207 13.10 1.96 29.17
C LEU A 207 12.65 1.86 30.63
N ARG A 208 13.57 2.04 31.57
CA ARG A 208 13.31 2.10 33.02
C ARG A 208 13.47 3.52 33.58
N SER A 209 13.51 4.54 32.72
CA SER A 209 13.73 5.93 33.15
C SER A 209 12.64 6.33 34.16
N PRO A 210 13.01 6.92 35.31
CA PRO A 210 12.04 7.39 36.30
C PRO A 210 11.16 8.52 35.77
N HIS A 211 11.57 9.18 34.68
CA HIS A 211 10.83 10.28 34.06
C HIS A 211 9.71 9.80 33.13
N THR A 212 9.86 8.63 32.52
CA THR A 212 8.98 8.13 31.46
C THR A 212 8.73 6.62 31.60
N VAL A 213 8.04 6.23 32.67
CA VAL A 213 7.56 4.84 32.80
C VAL A 213 6.58 4.55 31.68
N LEU A 214 6.92 3.59 30.83
CA LEU A 214 6.08 3.17 29.71
C LEU A 214 4.72 2.67 30.24
N ASN A 215 3.63 3.08 29.60
CA ASN A 215 2.30 2.65 29.98
C ASN A 215 2.19 1.11 29.87
N LYS A 216 1.79 0.45 30.95
CA LYS A 216 1.63 -1.02 31.02
C LYS A 216 0.60 -1.60 30.04
N GLN A 217 -0.30 -0.77 29.51
CA GLN A 217 -1.27 -1.18 28.49
C GLN A 217 -0.65 -1.25 27.07
N LEU A 218 0.60 -0.80 26.91
CA LEU A 218 1.29 -0.80 25.64
C LEU A 218 2.02 -2.13 25.40
N GLU A 219 1.66 -2.79 24.30
CA GLU A 219 2.28 -4.04 23.86
C GLU A 219 3.02 -3.79 22.52
N PRO A 220 4.34 -4.03 22.46
CA PRO A 220 5.11 -3.79 21.24
C PRO A 220 4.81 -4.86 20.19
N VAL A 221 4.81 -4.43 18.94
CA VAL A 221 4.66 -5.25 17.75
C VAL A 221 6.00 -5.29 17.03
N VAL A 222 6.66 -6.44 17.11
CA VAL A 222 7.98 -6.65 16.53
C VAL A 222 7.84 -7.01 15.06
N TRP A 223 8.27 -6.10 14.18
CA TRP A 223 8.12 -6.30 12.73
C TRP A 223 9.46 -6.60 12.03
N LYS A 224 9.39 -7.55 11.10
CA LYS A 224 10.47 -7.89 10.17
C LYS A 224 9.95 -8.69 9.01
N TYR A 225 10.34 -8.29 7.79
CA TYR A 225 9.79 -8.85 6.55
C TYR A 225 10.80 -9.64 5.72
N SER A 226 12.05 -9.74 6.16
CA SER A 226 13.07 -10.59 5.53
C SER A 226 12.84 -12.07 5.85
N ARG A 227 13.55 -12.95 5.15
CA ARG A 227 13.44 -14.39 5.38
C ARG A 227 14.21 -14.80 6.64
N GLU A 228 15.33 -14.15 6.88
CA GLU A 228 16.28 -14.40 7.97
C GLU A 228 15.92 -13.57 9.23
N VAL A 229 14.69 -13.72 9.73
CA VAL A 229 14.14 -12.94 10.86
C VAL A 229 15.04 -12.99 12.11
N TYR A 230 15.58 -14.18 12.42
CA TYR A 230 16.42 -14.40 13.60
C TYR A 230 17.73 -13.61 13.54
N ASP A 231 18.40 -13.63 12.38
CA ASP A 231 19.70 -13.00 12.19
C ASP A 231 19.63 -11.47 12.31
N GLU A 232 18.50 -10.88 11.89
CA GLU A 232 18.34 -9.44 11.90
C GLU A 232 17.84 -8.85 13.23
N LEU A 233 17.08 -9.61 14.02
CA LEU A 233 16.61 -9.16 15.33
C LEU A 233 17.59 -9.50 16.45
N GLY A 234 18.31 -10.62 16.30
CA GLY A 234 19.27 -11.11 17.28
C GLY A 234 18.64 -11.61 18.60
N PRO A 235 19.35 -12.44 19.38
CA PRO A 235 18.81 -13.03 20.60
C PRO A 235 18.66 -12.05 21.77
N GLY A 236 19.41 -10.94 21.75
CA GLY A 236 19.41 -9.94 22.83
C GLY A 236 18.07 -9.23 22.99
N LEU A 237 17.40 -8.92 21.88
CA LEU A 237 16.10 -8.25 21.86
C LEU A 237 15.07 -8.96 22.75
N TRP A 238 14.99 -10.28 22.64
CA TRP A 238 14.02 -11.10 23.36
C TRP A 238 14.33 -11.22 24.86
N VAL A 239 15.59 -11.07 25.26
CA VAL A 239 15.96 -11.01 26.68
C VAL A 239 15.47 -9.71 27.29
N ASP A 240 15.70 -8.58 26.61
CA ASP A 240 15.27 -7.27 27.08
C ASP A 240 13.74 -7.17 27.12
N TYR A 241 13.08 -7.63 26.05
CA TYR A 241 11.63 -7.48 25.91
C TYR A 241 10.88 -8.33 26.94
N ALA A 242 11.35 -9.55 27.24
CA ALA A 242 10.79 -10.39 28.30
C ALA A 242 10.86 -9.74 29.69
N GLY A 243 11.86 -8.87 29.94
CA GLY A 243 12.04 -8.19 31.22
C GLY A 243 11.29 -6.86 31.34
N ILE A 244 10.63 -6.40 30.28
CA ILE A 244 10.02 -5.06 30.17
C ILE A 244 8.53 -5.16 29.85
N PHE A 245 8.13 -6.06 28.97
CA PHE A 245 6.77 -6.18 28.46
C PHE A 245 6.11 -7.46 28.92
N ASP A 246 4.85 -7.36 29.38
CA ASP A 246 4.04 -8.51 29.76
C ASP A 246 3.65 -9.38 28.56
N LYS A 247 3.54 -8.74 27.38
CA LYS A 247 3.17 -9.35 26.10
C LYS A 247 3.86 -8.64 24.95
N VAL A 248 4.17 -9.40 23.91
CA VAL A 248 4.66 -8.87 22.64
C VAL A 248 3.89 -9.49 21.48
N TRP A 249 3.85 -8.80 20.34
CA TRP A 249 3.30 -9.32 19.09
C TRP A 249 4.41 -9.49 18.06
N ALA A 250 4.26 -10.48 17.19
CA ALA A 250 5.07 -10.59 15.98
C ALA A 250 4.33 -9.94 14.79
N ALA A 251 5.07 -9.43 13.81
CA ALA A 251 4.50 -8.96 12.56
C ALA A 251 5.29 -9.45 11.34
N SER A 252 4.61 -10.27 10.54
CA SER A 252 5.08 -10.79 9.25
C SER A 252 4.42 -10.03 8.09
N ALA A 253 4.71 -10.44 6.85
CA ALA A 253 4.06 -9.89 5.66
C ALA A 253 3.55 -10.98 4.71
N PHE A 254 2.54 -10.63 3.90
CA PHE A 254 2.08 -11.44 2.75
C PHE A 254 2.20 -10.70 1.41
N LYS A 255 2.40 -9.38 1.43
CA LYS A 255 2.66 -8.53 0.26
C LYS A 255 3.29 -7.20 0.70
N GLY A 256 3.85 -6.46 -0.26
CA GLY A 256 4.27 -5.07 -0.13
C GLY A 256 5.56 -4.84 0.66
N ALA A 257 6.37 -5.89 0.86
CA ALA A 257 7.59 -5.81 1.67
C ALA A 257 8.86 -6.27 0.96
N THR A 258 8.78 -6.59 -0.33
CA THR A 258 9.94 -7.02 -1.14
C THR A 258 10.47 -5.95 -2.09
N GLY A 259 9.74 -4.86 -2.26
CA GLY A 259 10.19 -3.70 -3.03
C GLY A 259 9.08 -2.66 -3.19
N SER A 260 9.46 -1.39 -3.31
CA SER A 260 8.54 -0.25 -3.32
C SER A 260 7.75 -0.08 -4.62
N SER A 261 8.11 -0.80 -5.68
CA SER A 261 7.44 -0.76 -6.99
C SER A 261 7.12 -2.14 -7.55
N GLU A 262 7.15 -3.18 -6.71
CA GLU A 262 6.77 -4.54 -7.10
C GLU A 262 5.27 -4.59 -7.44
N ILE A 263 4.93 -5.36 -8.49
CA ILE A 263 3.54 -5.52 -8.95
C ILE A 263 2.95 -6.90 -8.65
N VAL A 264 3.81 -7.88 -8.35
CA VAL A 264 3.43 -9.27 -8.07
C VAL A 264 4.09 -9.75 -6.79
N SER A 265 3.42 -10.65 -6.07
CA SER A 265 3.95 -11.17 -4.81
C SER A 265 5.00 -12.24 -4.99
N GLN A 266 6.12 -12.09 -4.27
CA GLN A 266 7.14 -13.12 -4.13
C GLN A 266 6.70 -14.16 -3.11
N VAL A 267 5.85 -15.10 -3.54
CA VAL A 267 5.19 -16.09 -2.69
C VAL A 267 6.18 -16.85 -1.79
N THR A 268 7.27 -17.36 -2.37
CA THR A 268 8.31 -18.10 -1.64
C THR A 268 8.94 -17.27 -0.53
N HIS A 269 9.20 -15.98 -0.79
CA HIS A 269 9.76 -15.06 0.19
C HIS A 269 8.81 -14.90 1.40
N TYR A 270 7.54 -14.62 1.14
CA TYR A 270 6.56 -14.41 2.22
C TYR A 270 6.29 -15.69 3.03
N LEU A 271 6.26 -16.86 2.38
CA LEU A 271 6.18 -18.14 3.10
C LEU A 271 7.41 -18.39 3.96
N GLN A 272 8.61 -18.05 3.50
CA GLN A 272 9.85 -18.17 4.27
C GLN A 272 9.87 -17.18 5.45
N ASN A 273 9.47 -15.92 5.25
CA ASN A 273 9.34 -14.93 6.33
C ASN A 273 8.39 -15.43 7.43
N ASN A 274 7.21 -15.95 7.07
CA ASN A 274 6.25 -16.46 8.05
C ASN A 274 6.76 -17.72 8.77
N ARG A 275 7.47 -18.62 8.09
CA ARG A 275 8.14 -19.75 8.76
C ARG A 275 9.20 -19.29 9.76
N GLY A 276 10.01 -18.29 9.38
CA GLY A 276 11.01 -17.68 10.25
C GLY A 276 10.37 -17.17 11.54
N TRP A 277 9.26 -16.44 11.42
CA TRP A 277 8.48 -15.97 12.56
C TRP A 277 7.94 -17.10 13.44
N LEU A 278 7.32 -18.13 12.85
CA LEU A 278 6.78 -19.26 13.62
C LEU A 278 7.89 -20.02 14.37
N SER A 279 9.05 -20.20 13.73
CA SER A 279 10.22 -20.83 14.36
C SER A 279 10.73 -19.99 15.54
N LEU A 280 10.89 -18.68 15.35
CA LEU A 280 11.37 -17.75 16.37
C LEU A 280 10.42 -17.72 17.58
N ILE A 281 9.11 -17.62 17.33
CA ILE A 281 8.10 -17.60 18.38
C ILE A 281 8.18 -18.87 19.21
N LYS A 282 8.27 -20.03 18.56
CA LYS A 282 8.40 -21.33 19.23
C LYS A 282 9.69 -21.43 20.04
N GLU A 283 10.80 -20.92 19.54
CA GLU A 283 12.07 -20.92 20.26
C GLU A 283 12.00 -20.10 21.56
N HIS A 284 11.36 -18.93 21.51
CA HIS A 284 11.30 -17.99 22.63
C HIS A 284 10.04 -18.10 23.50
N GLU A 285 9.12 -19.03 23.23
CA GLU A 285 7.82 -19.14 23.91
C GLU A 285 7.91 -19.32 25.44
N HIS A 286 9.01 -19.88 25.93
CA HIS A 286 9.26 -20.11 27.35
C HIS A 286 9.76 -18.86 28.10
N ARG A 287 10.22 -17.85 27.37
CA ARG A 287 10.81 -16.61 27.92
C ARG A 287 9.93 -15.39 27.62
N VAL A 288 9.38 -15.34 26.42
CA VAL A 288 8.61 -14.21 25.91
C VAL A 288 7.17 -14.66 25.72
N HIS A 289 6.23 -13.89 26.27
CA HIS A 289 4.81 -14.14 26.05
C HIS A 289 4.35 -13.48 24.75
N PHE A 290 4.35 -14.25 23.67
CA PHE A 290 3.77 -13.82 22.40
C PHE A 290 2.23 -13.85 22.46
N ALA A 291 1.60 -12.70 22.32
CA ALA A 291 0.14 -12.57 22.29
C ALA A 291 -0.46 -13.04 20.95
N GLY A 292 0.29 -12.86 19.86
CA GLY A 292 -0.11 -13.31 18.52
C GLY A 292 0.83 -12.82 17.43
N ILE A 293 0.43 -13.08 16.18
CA ILE A 293 1.11 -12.64 14.96
C ILE A 293 0.16 -11.80 14.10
N ILE A 294 0.65 -10.66 13.62
CA ILE A 294 -0.02 -9.78 12.67
C ILE A 294 0.58 -10.04 11.28
N ILE A 295 -0.27 -10.29 10.28
CA ILE A 295 0.18 -10.50 8.90
C ILE A 295 -0.10 -9.22 8.12
N THR A 296 0.96 -8.47 7.81
CA THR A 296 0.88 -7.17 7.14
C THR A 296 0.80 -7.30 5.62
N GLY A 297 0.14 -6.35 4.98
CA GLY A 297 0.00 -6.28 3.52
C GLY A 297 0.14 -4.86 3.02
N TRP A 298 1.37 -4.35 3.02
CA TRP A 298 1.65 -2.95 2.70
C TRP A 298 1.27 -2.60 1.27
N GLN A 299 0.85 -1.35 1.05
CA GLN A 299 0.38 -0.88 -0.25
C GLN A 299 1.31 0.17 -0.89
N ARG A 300 2.16 0.78 -0.07
CA ARG A 300 3.21 1.75 -0.42
C ARG A 300 4.21 1.82 0.75
N TYR A 301 5.42 2.32 0.51
CA TYR A 301 6.49 2.39 1.51
C TYR A 301 6.43 3.65 2.38
N ASP A 302 5.93 4.73 1.79
CA ASP A 302 5.50 5.96 2.43
C ASP A 302 4.36 6.59 1.59
N HIS A 303 3.77 7.68 2.07
CA HIS A 303 2.61 8.32 1.41
C HIS A 303 2.89 8.91 0.02
N PHE A 304 4.14 9.17 -0.34
CA PHE A 304 4.55 9.72 -1.63
C PHE A 304 5.10 8.68 -2.60
N SER A 305 5.51 7.52 -2.09
CA SER A 305 5.93 6.39 -2.93
C SER A 305 4.78 5.84 -3.77
N VAL A 306 5.09 5.24 -4.91
CA VAL A 306 4.09 4.61 -5.79
C VAL A 306 3.40 3.42 -5.11
N LEU A 307 2.25 3.00 -5.65
CA LEU A 307 1.62 1.74 -5.23
C LEU A 307 2.50 0.54 -5.58
N CYS A 308 2.71 -0.36 -4.62
CA CYS A 308 3.29 -1.68 -4.87
C CYS A 308 2.17 -2.73 -5.03
N GLU A 309 2.46 -4.00 -4.74
CA GLU A 309 1.58 -5.16 -4.86
C GLU A 309 0.15 -4.84 -4.37
N LEU A 310 -0.81 -4.90 -5.29
CA LEU A 310 -2.22 -4.64 -4.97
C LEU A 310 -2.81 -5.79 -4.16
N LEU A 311 -3.81 -5.49 -3.32
CA LEU A 311 -4.44 -6.50 -2.45
C LEU A 311 -4.95 -7.73 -3.22
N PRO A 312 -5.74 -7.60 -4.32
CA PRO A 312 -6.20 -8.77 -5.07
C PRO A 312 -5.05 -9.65 -5.56
N VAL A 313 -3.96 -9.04 -6.03
CA VAL A 313 -2.77 -9.77 -6.50
C VAL A 313 -2.09 -10.54 -5.36
N GLY A 314 -2.14 -10.01 -4.13
CA GLY A 314 -1.60 -10.66 -2.94
C GLY A 314 -2.53 -11.67 -2.25
N VAL A 315 -3.80 -11.81 -2.67
CA VAL A 315 -4.78 -12.73 -2.03
C VAL A 315 -4.31 -14.19 -2.04
N PRO A 316 -3.75 -14.75 -3.14
CA PRO A 316 -3.19 -16.09 -3.12
C PRO A 316 -2.13 -16.29 -2.04
N THR A 317 -1.18 -15.36 -1.94
CA THR A 317 -0.12 -15.39 -0.93
C THR A 317 -0.70 -15.31 0.46
N LEU A 318 -1.68 -14.42 0.70
CA LEU A 318 -2.39 -14.33 1.96
C LEU A 318 -3.02 -15.67 2.36
N ALA A 319 -3.70 -16.34 1.43
CA ALA A 319 -4.34 -17.62 1.70
C ALA A 319 -3.31 -18.70 2.08
N MET A 320 -2.16 -18.76 1.39
CA MET A 320 -1.08 -19.69 1.74
C MET A 320 -0.43 -19.37 3.09
N VAL A 321 -0.18 -18.09 3.38
CA VAL A 321 0.35 -17.63 4.66
C VAL A 321 -0.62 -17.94 5.80
N LEU A 322 -1.93 -17.73 5.60
CA LEU A 322 -2.96 -18.04 6.60
C LEU A 322 -3.02 -19.53 6.94
N ARG A 323 -2.84 -20.41 5.95
CA ARG A 323 -2.73 -21.86 6.18
C ARG A 323 -1.50 -22.20 7.01
N LEU A 324 -0.35 -21.62 6.65
CA LEU A 324 0.91 -21.81 7.37
C LEU A 324 0.78 -21.40 8.84
N VAL A 325 0.30 -20.19 9.14
CA VAL A 325 0.13 -19.73 10.53
C VAL A 325 -0.97 -20.50 11.28
N SER A 326 -1.89 -21.16 10.57
CA SER A 326 -2.89 -22.04 11.17
C SER A 326 -2.33 -23.43 11.52
N GLY A 327 -1.05 -23.69 11.23
CA GLY A 327 -0.34 -24.93 11.54
C GLY A 327 -0.26 -25.92 10.38
N ILE A 328 -0.67 -25.53 9.16
CA ILE A 328 -0.56 -26.37 7.97
C ILE A 328 0.71 -25.99 7.21
N ASP A 329 1.78 -26.77 7.38
CA ASP A 329 3.07 -26.51 6.71
C ASP A 329 3.11 -27.13 5.30
N ASP A 330 2.45 -26.48 4.35
CA ASP A 330 2.48 -26.87 2.93
C ASP A 330 3.85 -26.58 2.30
N SER A 331 4.34 -27.42 1.39
CA SER A 331 5.63 -27.20 0.72
C SER A 331 5.73 -25.82 0.04
N PRO A 332 6.85 -25.09 0.20
CA PRO A 332 7.03 -23.78 -0.46
C PRO A 332 7.18 -23.88 -1.98
N MET A 333 7.44 -25.09 -2.51
CA MET A 333 7.69 -25.32 -3.93
C MET A 333 6.42 -25.71 -4.71
N THR A 334 5.34 -26.04 -4.01
CA THR A 334 4.09 -26.49 -4.63
C THR A 334 2.91 -25.79 -4.00
N PRO A 335 2.04 -25.15 -4.79
CA PRO A 335 0.90 -24.43 -4.23
C PRO A 335 -0.11 -25.41 -3.64
N PRO A 336 -0.70 -25.12 -2.47
CA PRO A 336 -1.69 -26.00 -1.87
C PRO A 336 -2.93 -26.09 -2.77
N LEU A 337 -3.34 -27.30 -3.15
CA LEU A 337 -4.52 -27.51 -4.01
C LEU A 337 -5.81 -26.95 -3.39
N GLU A 338 -5.86 -26.87 -2.07
CA GLU A 338 -6.98 -26.28 -1.35
C GLU A 338 -7.06 -24.76 -1.53
N VAL A 339 -5.93 -24.06 -1.64
CA VAL A 339 -5.92 -22.62 -1.98
C VAL A 339 -6.43 -22.42 -3.41
N ALA A 340 -5.97 -23.24 -4.35
CA ALA A 340 -6.48 -23.20 -5.71
C ALA A 340 -7.99 -23.46 -5.78
N ARG A 341 -8.50 -24.42 -5.00
CA ARG A 341 -9.94 -24.68 -4.90
C ARG A 341 -10.71 -23.50 -4.31
N LEU A 342 -10.21 -22.91 -3.22
CA LEU A 342 -10.85 -21.77 -2.56
C LEU A 342 -10.96 -20.55 -3.48
N LEU A 343 -9.92 -20.31 -4.28
CA LEU A 343 -9.83 -19.19 -5.21
C LEU A 343 -10.34 -19.54 -6.62
N ASN A 344 -10.90 -20.75 -6.79
CA ASN A 344 -11.36 -21.30 -8.07
C ASN A 344 -10.34 -21.13 -9.20
N CYS A 345 -9.09 -21.53 -8.94
CA CYS A 345 -7.98 -21.51 -9.87
C CYS A 345 -7.88 -22.85 -10.61
N SER A 346 -7.90 -22.81 -11.94
CA SER A 346 -7.80 -24.01 -12.77
C SER A 346 -6.36 -24.50 -12.99
N GLN A 347 -5.36 -23.64 -12.74
CA GLN A 347 -3.93 -23.95 -12.92
C GLN A 347 -3.14 -23.64 -11.65
N PRO A 348 -3.15 -24.53 -10.64
CA PRO A 348 -2.58 -24.24 -9.31
C PRO A 348 -1.13 -23.75 -9.33
N TYR A 349 -0.27 -24.32 -10.17
CA TYR A 349 1.17 -24.00 -10.23
C TYR A 349 1.46 -22.51 -10.51
N GLY A 350 0.59 -21.83 -11.27
CA GLY A 350 0.73 -20.38 -11.51
C GLY A 350 0.63 -19.54 -10.24
N LEU A 351 0.10 -20.08 -9.14
CA LEU A 351 0.00 -19.38 -7.86
C LEU A 351 1.36 -19.16 -7.18
N ILE A 352 2.44 -19.85 -7.59
CA ILE A 352 3.78 -19.66 -7.03
C ILE A 352 4.52 -18.51 -7.71
N GLY A 353 4.17 -18.15 -8.94
CA GLY A 353 4.75 -17.03 -9.67
C GLY A 353 4.66 -17.17 -11.19
N SER A 354 4.96 -16.08 -11.90
CA SER A 354 4.81 -15.97 -13.36
C SER A 354 5.61 -17.01 -14.15
N ALA A 355 6.73 -17.49 -13.61
CA ALA A 355 7.55 -18.55 -14.23
C ALA A 355 6.80 -19.88 -14.40
N PHE A 356 5.74 -20.12 -13.64
CA PHE A 356 4.93 -21.35 -13.68
C PHE A 356 3.61 -21.17 -14.46
N GLY A 357 3.45 -20.04 -15.15
CA GLY A 357 2.28 -19.71 -15.94
C GLY A 357 1.18 -18.99 -15.18
N SER A 358 0.01 -18.92 -15.80
CA SER A 358 -1.19 -18.23 -15.32
C SER A 358 -1.99 -19.13 -14.37
N PRO A 359 -2.42 -18.66 -13.19
CA PRO A 359 -3.19 -19.48 -12.26
C PRO A 359 -4.66 -19.69 -12.66
N ARG A 360 -5.22 -18.80 -13.50
CA ARG A 360 -6.59 -18.80 -14.00
C ARG A 360 -7.62 -18.91 -12.88
N CYS A 361 -7.61 -17.92 -12.00
CA CYS A 361 -8.50 -17.83 -10.85
C CYS A 361 -9.74 -16.99 -11.12
N SER A 362 -10.83 -17.26 -10.39
CA SER A 362 -12.12 -16.57 -10.58
C SER A 362 -12.68 -15.89 -9.31
N TYR A 363 -11.84 -15.66 -8.30
CA TYR A 363 -12.17 -14.77 -7.18
C TYR A 363 -12.21 -13.30 -7.63
N LEU A 364 -12.77 -12.41 -6.80
CA LEU A 364 -12.80 -10.96 -7.08
C LEU A 364 -11.37 -10.42 -7.22
N GLY A 365 -11.03 -9.98 -8.43
CA GLY A 365 -9.68 -9.53 -8.81
C GLY A 365 -8.74 -10.62 -9.31
N GLY A 366 -9.25 -11.82 -9.62
CA GLY A 366 -8.52 -12.84 -10.37
C GLY A 366 -8.02 -12.32 -11.72
N ASN A 367 -8.85 -11.58 -12.48
CA ASN A 367 -8.42 -10.96 -13.74
C ASN A 367 -7.25 -9.98 -13.54
N LEU A 368 -7.28 -9.19 -12.46
CA LEU A 368 -6.19 -8.27 -12.12
C LEU A 368 -4.89 -9.02 -11.78
N LEU A 369 -4.98 -10.16 -11.08
CA LEU A 369 -3.83 -11.05 -10.86
C LEU A 369 -3.26 -11.53 -12.19
N GLU A 370 -4.10 -12.00 -13.12
CA GLU A 370 -3.66 -12.44 -14.44
C GLU A 370 -2.94 -11.32 -15.21
N SER A 371 -3.54 -10.15 -15.26
CA SER A 371 -2.96 -9.01 -15.96
C SER A 371 -1.67 -8.51 -15.32
N ALA A 372 -1.56 -8.55 -13.98
CA ALA A 372 -0.32 -8.18 -13.27
C ALA A 372 0.81 -9.19 -13.54
N LEU A 373 0.50 -10.50 -13.55
CA LEU A 373 1.47 -11.55 -13.91
C LEU A 373 1.93 -11.43 -15.37
N ALA A 374 1.01 -11.16 -16.30
CA ALA A 374 1.33 -10.93 -17.70
C ALA A 374 2.22 -9.69 -17.89
N LEU A 375 1.91 -8.58 -17.20
CA LEU A 375 2.73 -7.36 -17.26
C LEU A 375 4.13 -7.62 -16.73
N ASN A 376 4.24 -8.35 -15.61
CA ASN A 376 5.52 -8.74 -15.05
C ASN A 376 6.34 -9.59 -16.02
N GLN A 377 5.70 -10.53 -16.72
CA GLN A 377 6.34 -11.36 -17.73
C GLN A 377 6.87 -10.53 -18.92
N LEU A 378 6.09 -9.57 -19.41
CA LEU A 378 6.54 -8.65 -20.48
C LEU A 378 7.73 -7.79 -20.03
N LYS A 379 7.71 -7.28 -18.79
CA LYS A 379 8.84 -6.52 -18.21
C LYS A 379 10.12 -7.37 -18.10
N GLN A 380 9.98 -8.62 -17.68
CA GLN A 380 11.10 -9.58 -17.61
C GLN A 380 11.66 -9.90 -19.01
N GLU A 381 10.79 -10.06 -20.00
CA GLU A 381 11.21 -10.28 -21.39
C GLU A 381 11.99 -9.07 -21.93
N LEU A 382 11.48 -7.85 -21.73
CA LEU A 382 12.20 -6.64 -22.16
C LEU A 382 13.56 -6.54 -21.47
N THR A 383 13.63 -6.86 -20.17
CA THR A 383 14.89 -6.87 -19.42
C THR A 383 15.88 -7.87 -20.03
N SER A 384 15.42 -9.09 -20.35
CA SER A 384 16.25 -10.10 -21.01
C SER A 384 16.69 -9.68 -22.41
N LEU A 385 15.82 -9.01 -23.19
CA LEU A 385 16.16 -8.45 -24.49
C LEU A 385 17.26 -7.38 -24.36
N LYS A 386 17.18 -6.49 -23.37
CA LYS A 386 18.21 -5.46 -23.12
C LYS A 386 19.56 -6.06 -22.75
N GLU A 387 19.54 -7.22 -22.09
CA GLU A 387 20.75 -7.95 -21.73
C GLU A 387 21.35 -8.77 -22.88
N ASP A 388 20.59 -9.00 -23.95
CA ASP A 388 21.03 -9.73 -25.15
C ASP A 388 22.27 -9.09 -25.80
N SER A 389 23.23 -9.93 -26.18
CA SER A 389 24.49 -9.48 -26.79
C SER A 389 24.28 -8.70 -28.09
N ARG A 390 23.21 -8.99 -28.84
CA ARG A 390 22.83 -8.27 -30.06
C ARG A 390 22.40 -6.84 -29.74
N VAL A 391 21.64 -6.65 -28.67
CA VAL A 391 21.22 -5.31 -28.22
C VAL A 391 22.43 -4.53 -27.70
N LYS A 392 23.22 -5.14 -26.81
CA LYS A 392 24.42 -4.49 -26.25
C LYS A 392 25.47 -4.12 -27.29
N GLY A 393 25.66 -4.96 -28.32
CA GLY A 393 26.69 -4.77 -29.34
C GLY A 393 26.28 -3.91 -30.53
N TRP A 394 24.99 -3.82 -30.86
CA TRP A 394 24.51 -3.14 -32.07
C TRP A 394 23.46 -2.06 -31.81
N MET A 395 22.97 -1.90 -30.58
CA MET A 395 22.08 -0.82 -30.19
C MET A 395 22.62 -0.04 -28.96
N ASN A 396 23.95 -0.02 -28.78
CA ASN A 396 24.57 0.72 -27.69
C ASN A 396 24.29 2.23 -27.82
N SER A 397 23.79 2.84 -26.74
CA SER A 397 23.42 4.26 -26.73
C SER A 397 24.61 5.20 -26.96
N GLY A 398 25.78 4.87 -26.42
CA GLY A 398 26.99 5.69 -26.50
C GLY A 398 27.71 5.61 -27.86
N TYR A 399 27.45 4.57 -28.65
CA TYR A 399 28.13 4.34 -29.92
C TYR A 399 27.18 4.13 -31.09
N ASN A 400 26.50 2.99 -31.18
CA ASN A 400 25.69 2.65 -32.34
C ASN A 400 24.58 3.68 -32.59
N VAL A 401 23.86 4.08 -31.53
CA VAL A 401 22.77 5.05 -31.62
C VAL A 401 23.29 6.46 -31.90
N LYS A 402 24.42 6.85 -31.29
CA LYS A 402 25.05 8.17 -31.47
C LYS A 402 25.50 8.36 -32.91
N TYR A 403 26.26 7.41 -33.47
CA TYR A 403 26.86 7.50 -34.80
C TYR A 403 26.01 6.86 -35.92
N GLN A 404 24.81 6.37 -35.59
CA GLN A 404 23.94 5.61 -36.49
C GLN A 404 24.67 4.47 -37.22
N PHE A 405 25.57 3.80 -36.51
CA PHE A 405 26.46 2.78 -37.06
C PHE A 405 26.09 1.43 -36.45
N SER A 406 25.34 0.62 -37.20
CA SER A 406 24.77 -0.64 -36.70
C SER A 406 24.61 -1.67 -37.83
N ASN A 407 24.16 -2.87 -37.48
CA ASN A 407 23.89 -3.97 -38.41
C ASN A 407 22.38 -4.11 -38.63
N VAL A 408 21.94 -3.95 -39.88
CA VAL A 408 20.53 -3.97 -40.29
C VAL A 408 19.82 -5.25 -39.84
N ARG A 409 20.41 -6.43 -40.08
CA ARG A 409 19.80 -7.73 -39.72
C ARG A 409 19.56 -7.86 -38.21
N HIS A 410 20.50 -7.38 -37.39
CA HIS A 410 20.32 -7.37 -35.94
C HIS A 410 19.21 -6.41 -35.52
N MET A 411 19.13 -5.22 -36.14
CA MET A 411 18.08 -4.24 -35.84
C MET A 411 16.69 -4.74 -36.25
N GLU A 412 16.55 -5.41 -37.41
CA GLU A 412 15.29 -6.03 -37.83
C GLU A 412 14.81 -7.10 -36.83
N ALA A 413 15.73 -7.96 -36.38
CA ALA A 413 15.41 -9.00 -35.40
C ALA A 413 14.99 -8.41 -34.05
N ILE A 414 15.69 -7.38 -33.56
CA ILE A 414 15.34 -6.70 -32.31
C ILE A 414 13.99 -5.99 -32.44
N LYS A 415 13.78 -5.27 -33.55
CA LYS A 415 12.53 -4.57 -33.84
C LYS A 415 11.33 -5.52 -33.88
N ALA A 416 11.47 -6.71 -34.48
CA ALA A 416 10.40 -7.70 -34.52
C ALA A 416 9.94 -8.14 -33.12
N VAL A 417 10.88 -8.35 -32.19
CA VAL A 417 10.56 -8.68 -30.79
C VAL A 417 9.86 -7.51 -30.10
N LEU A 418 10.37 -6.29 -30.27
CA LEU A 418 9.78 -5.09 -29.68
C LEU A 418 8.36 -4.80 -30.22
N MET A 419 8.10 -5.05 -31.50
CA MET A 419 6.76 -4.88 -32.09
C MET A 419 5.76 -5.88 -31.51
N ARG A 420 6.19 -7.13 -31.27
CA ARG A 420 5.36 -8.12 -30.56
C ARG A 420 5.06 -7.67 -29.13
N LEU A 421 6.09 -7.27 -28.38
CA LEU A 421 5.93 -6.75 -27.02
C LEU A 421 4.98 -5.55 -26.97
N GLN A 422 5.08 -4.62 -27.92
CA GLN A 422 4.19 -3.47 -28.02
C GLN A 422 2.73 -3.88 -28.27
N ALA A 423 2.49 -4.83 -29.17
CA ALA A 423 1.14 -5.32 -29.44
C ALA A 423 0.52 -5.99 -28.21
N GLU A 424 1.24 -6.91 -27.57
CA GLU A 424 0.78 -7.58 -26.34
C GLU A 424 0.54 -6.58 -25.20
N LEU A 425 1.39 -5.55 -25.07
CA LEU A 425 1.21 -4.51 -24.06
C LEU A 425 -0.03 -3.64 -24.31
N ASN A 426 -0.34 -3.31 -25.57
CA ASN A 426 -1.52 -2.51 -25.91
C ASN A 426 -2.82 -3.21 -25.51
N ASP A 427 -2.92 -4.51 -25.80
CA ASP A 427 -4.07 -5.33 -25.39
C ASP A 427 -4.16 -5.41 -23.86
N LEU A 428 -3.02 -5.71 -23.21
CA LEU A 428 -2.95 -5.84 -21.76
C LEU A 428 -3.28 -4.53 -21.03
N GLN A 429 -2.92 -3.37 -21.58
CA GLN A 429 -3.26 -2.08 -20.97
C GLN A 429 -4.78 -1.88 -20.84
N VAL A 430 -5.55 -2.34 -21.82
CA VAL A 430 -7.03 -2.29 -21.78
C VAL A 430 -7.59 -3.23 -20.72
N GLU A 431 -7.05 -4.45 -20.65
CA GLU A 431 -7.44 -5.46 -19.65
C GLU A 431 -7.14 -5.01 -18.22
N ILE A 432 -5.95 -4.44 -18.00
CA ILE A 432 -5.53 -3.87 -16.71
C ILE A 432 -6.51 -2.76 -16.30
N GLY A 433 -6.81 -1.84 -17.21
CA GLY A 433 -7.72 -0.72 -16.93
C GLY A 433 -9.10 -1.23 -16.50
N THR A 434 -9.65 -2.19 -17.25
CA THR A 434 -10.94 -2.81 -16.94
C THR A 434 -10.92 -3.51 -15.58
N SER A 435 -9.92 -4.37 -15.35
CA SER A 435 -9.80 -5.16 -14.11
C SER A 435 -9.56 -4.28 -12.87
N LEU A 436 -8.83 -3.18 -13.01
CA LEU A 436 -8.65 -2.21 -11.92
C LEU A 436 -9.96 -1.49 -11.60
N SER A 437 -10.70 -1.04 -12.62
CA SER A 437 -11.96 -0.31 -12.43
C SER A 437 -13.08 -1.14 -11.81
N GLU A 438 -12.98 -2.48 -11.82
CA GLU A 438 -13.90 -3.37 -11.12
C GLU A 438 -13.75 -3.31 -9.58
N ILE A 439 -12.59 -2.86 -9.08
CA ILE A 439 -12.20 -2.99 -7.66
C ILE A 439 -11.87 -1.64 -7.03
N TYR A 440 -11.25 -0.76 -7.81
CA TYR A 440 -10.65 0.47 -7.33
C TYR A 440 -11.29 1.70 -7.98
N ASP A 441 -11.20 2.82 -7.27
CA ASP A 441 -11.64 4.11 -7.79
C ASP A 441 -10.74 4.62 -8.92
N GLU A 442 -11.23 5.61 -9.67
CA GLU A 442 -10.56 6.17 -10.83
C GLU A 442 -9.17 6.75 -10.51
N HIS A 443 -8.95 7.31 -9.31
CA HIS A 443 -7.65 7.85 -8.93
C HIS A 443 -6.62 6.74 -8.76
N THR A 444 -6.99 5.67 -8.06
CA THR A 444 -6.12 4.49 -7.89
C THR A 444 -5.81 3.83 -9.23
N VAL A 445 -6.80 3.70 -10.12
CA VAL A 445 -6.60 3.15 -11.47
C VAL A 445 -5.58 3.98 -12.25
N LYS A 446 -5.77 5.31 -12.29
CA LYS A 446 -4.87 6.22 -13.00
C LYS A 446 -3.47 6.22 -12.40
N GLU A 447 -3.35 6.28 -11.07
CA GLU A 447 -2.05 6.22 -10.37
C GLU A 447 -1.29 4.96 -10.80
N TRP A 448 -1.91 3.78 -10.67
CA TRP A 448 -1.24 2.51 -10.95
C TRP A 448 -0.84 2.37 -12.42
N GLN A 449 -1.71 2.75 -13.36
CA GLN A 449 -1.38 2.73 -14.79
C GLN A 449 -0.25 3.71 -15.13
N SER A 450 -0.25 4.91 -14.55
CA SER A 450 0.80 5.91 -14.76
C SER A 450 2.14 5.53 -14.14
N THR A 451 2.16 4.73 -13.08
CA THR A 451 3.41 4.29 -12.46
C THR A 451 3.98 3.01 -13.07
N HIS A 452 3.12 2.09 -13.52
CA HIS A 452 3.56 0.73 -13.89
C HIS A 452 3.43 0.37 -15.37
N VAL A 453 2.47 0.98 -16.07
CA VAL A 453 2.15 0.63 -17.48
C VAL A 453 2.73 1.68 -18.43
N GLN A 454 2.42 2.96 -18.21
CA GLN A 454 2.83 4.04 -19.11
C GLN A 454 4.35 4.17 -19.25
N PRO A 455 5.18 4.10 -18.18
CA PRO A 455 6.63 4.17 -18.32
C PRO A 455 7.20 3.00 -19.12
N PHE A 456 6.63 1.81 -18.93
CA PHE A 456 7.02 0.60 -19.67
C PHE A 456 6.66 0.71 -21.16
N ALA A 457 5.44 1.17 -21.48
CA ALA A 457 5.02 1.45 -22.85
C ALA A 457 5.95 2.47 -23.52
N LYS A 458 6.31 3.54 -22.81
CA LYS A 458 7.22 4.58 -23.30
C LYS A 458 8.62 4.04 -23.59
N GLU A 459 9.12 3.13 -22.75
CA GLU A 459 10.41 2.48 -22.96
C GLU A 459 10.40 1.63 -24.24
N VAL A 460 9.36 0.81 -24.44
CA VAL A 460 9.20 0.00 -25.66
C VAL A 460 9.11 0.89 -26.91
N GLU A 461 8.30 1.94 -26.88
CA GLU A 461 8.21 2.93 -27.96
C GLU A 461 9.56 3.57 -28.30
N THR A 462 10.34 3.92 -27.28
CA THR A 462 11.65 4.57 -27.44
C THR A 462 12.65 3.63 -28.11
N LEU A 463 12.64 2.35 -27.74
CA LEU A 463 13.49 1.33 -28.35
C LEU A 463 13.08 1.05 -29.80
N LEU A 464 11.78 1.03 -30.10
CA LEU A 464 11.26 0.91 -31.47
C LEU A 464 11.72 2.08 -32.35
N ALA A 465 11.53 3.32 -31.85
CA ALA A 465 11.99 4.52 -32.56
C ALA A 465 13.52 4.53 -32.77
N THR A 466 14.27 3.97 -31.82
CA THR A 466 15.73 3.79 -31.95
C THR A 466 16.06 2.79 -33.07
N CYS A 467 15.35 1.68 -33.16
CA CYS A 467 15.50 0.72 -34.26
C CYS A 467 15.18 1.39 -35.60
N ASP A 468 14.08 2.14 -35.70
CA ASP A 468 13.69 2.87 -36.91
C ASP A 468 14.76 3.87 -37.35
N LYS A 469 15.31 4.64 -36.39
CA LYS A 469 16.40 5.59 -36.65
C LYS A 469 17.65 4.91 -37.19
N LEU A 470 17.99 3.72 -36.71
CA LEU A 470 19.15 2.96 -37.17
C LEU A 470 18.91 2.28 -38.51
N LEU A 471 17.70 1.76 -38.75
CA LEU A 471 17.31 1.13 -40.01
C LEU A 471 17.11 2.13 -41.15
N ALA A 472 16.79 3.39 -40.85
CA ALA A 472 16.67 4.46 -41.84
C ALA A 472 18.02 4.88 -42.45
N LYS A 473 19.15 4.50 -41.84
CA LYS A 473 20.49 4.80 -42.37
C LYS A 473 20.82 3.83 -43.50
N ASP A 474 21.12 4.35 -44.68
CA ASP A 474 21.44 3.59 -45.89
C ASP A 474 22.91 3.72 -46.33
N THR A 475 23.66 4.63 -45.73
CA THR A 475 25.04 4.95 -46.06
C THR A 475 25.87 5.16 -44.79
N TRP A 476 27.13 4.72 -44.76
CA TRP A 476 28.00 4.87 -43.59
C TRP A 476 29.37 5.43 -43.96
N PRO A 477 29.97 6.28 -43.11
CA PRO A 477 31.33 6.73 -43.32
C PRO A 477 32.31 5.57 -43.16
N ARG A 478 33.52 5.71 -43.73
CA ARG A 478 34.59 4.69 -43.61
C ARG A 478 34.96 4.38 -42.16
N ARG A 479 34.85 5.36 -41.28
CA ARG A 479 34.96 5.22 -39.82
C ARG A 479 33.86 6.04 -39.17
N PRO A 480 33.21 5.53 -38.10
CA PRO A 480 32.13 6.22 -37.41
C PRO A 480 32.59 7.30 -36.42
N LEU A 481 33.86 7.29 -36.02
CA LEU A 481 34.45 8.30 -35.13
C LEU A 481 35.32 9.25 -35.95
N ASP A 482 35.02 10.54 -35.85
CA ASP A 482 35.87 11.58 -36.41
C ASP A 482 37.13 11.77 -35.56
N ARG A 483 38.22 12.15 -36.22
CA ARG A 483 39.55 12.25 -35.59
C ARG A 483 39.63 13.35 -34.53
N ASP A 484 38.73 14.33 -34.61
CA ASP A 484 38.62 15.46 -33.69
C ASP A 484 37.69 15.17 -32.49
N GLU A 485 36.97 14.03 -32.50
CA GLU A 485 36.16 13.54 -31.36
C GLU A 485 36.89 12.48 -30.51
N LEU A 486 38.11 12.09 -30.89
CA LEU A 486 39.01 11.18 -30.17
C LEU A 486 40.00 11.97 -29.32
#